data_AF-A0A4S2GN18-F1
#
_entry.id   AF-A0A4S2GN18-F1
#
_cell.length_a   1.000
_cell.length_b   1.000
_cell.length_c   1.000
_cell.angle_alpha   90.00
_cell.angle_beta   90.00
_cell.angle_gamma   90.00
#
_symmetry.space_group_name_H-M   'P 1'
#
loop_
_entity.id
_entity.type
_entity.pdbx_description
1 polymer ?
#
loop_
_entity_poly.entity_id
_entity_poly.type
_entity_poly.pdbx_seq_one_letter_code
_entity_poly.pdbx_strand_id
1 'polypeptide(L)'
;AEVNRHEYRHSAYQLVLADGGHGALGGRGQAVFGTSLADGKHARWERCDVLGEIKPEKMPEWAKEALAKIKEQEKTKKSKSREER
;
A
#
# COMPACT_ATOMS: atom_id res chain seq x y z
N ALA A 1 0.78 -7.60 -23.40
CA ALA A 1 1.00 -7.28 -21.97
C ALA A 1 2.42 -7.73 -21.63
N GLU A 2 3.24 -6.85 -21.07
CA GLU A 2 4.65 -7.15 -20.78
C GLU A 2 4.74 -7.89 -19.44
N VAL A 3 4.38 -9.17 -19.44
CA VAL A 3 4.09 -10.00 -18.25
C VAL A 3 5.34 -10.33 -17.41
N ASN A 4 6.53 -9.79 -17.73
CA ASN A 4 7.79 -10.24 -17.12
C ASN A 4 8.77 -9.10 -16.78
N ARG A 5 8.25 -7.96 -16.33
CA ARG A 5 9.09 -6.93 -15.72
C ARG A 5 9.57 -7.41 -14.35
N HIS A 6 10.87 -7.30 -14.07
CA HIS A 6 11.51 -7.73 -12.80
C HIS A 6 10.80 -7.18 -11.56
N GLU A 7 10.27 -5.96 -11.68
CA GLU A 7 9.51 -5.24 -10.67
C GLU A 7 8.29 -6.03 -10.17
N TYR A 8 7.62 -6.80 -11.02
CA TYR A 8 6.45 -7.61 -10.63
C TYR A 8 6.81 -8.95 -9.98
N ARG A 9 8.07 -9.38 -10.06
CA ARG A 9 8.57 -10.62 -9.43
C ARG A 9 9.11 -10.38 -8.02
N HIS A 10 9.45 -9.14 -7.69
CA HIS A 10 9.95 -8.80 -6.37
C HIS A 10 8.78 -8.68 -5.39
N SER A 11 8.80 -9.50 -4.34
CA SER A 11 7.79 -9.47 -3.26
C SER A 11 7.61 -8.09 -2.64
N ALA A 12 8.64 -7.24 -2.74
CA ALA A 12 8.63 -5.82 -2.40
C ALA A 12 7.44 -5.06 -3.01
N TYR A 13 7.19 -5.21 -4.32
CA TYR A 13 6.18 -4.44 -5.04
C TYR A 13 4.78 -5.07 -5.00
N GLN A 14 4.65 -6.23 -4.37
CA GLN A 14 3.37 -6.94 -4.22
C GLN A 14 2.62 -6.54 -2.95
N LEU A 15 3.29 -5.88 -2.00
CA LEU A 15 2.68 -5.44 -0.75
C LEU A 15 2.37 -3.96 -0.78
N VAL A 16 1.11 -3.65 -0.48
CA VAL A 16 0.58 -2.29 -0.44
C VAL A 16 -0.13 -2.09 0.89
N LEU A 17 0.15 -0.97 1.56
CA LEU A 17 -0.64 -0.51 2.68
C LEU A 17 -1.90 0.16 2.14
N ALA A 18 -3.03 -0.55 2.16
CA ALA A 18 -4.32 0.02 1.79
C ALA A 18 -4.78 1.02 2.87
N ASP A 19 -5.08 2.26 2.46
CA ASP A 19 -5.59 3.32 3.34
C ASP A 19 -7.04 3.71 2.99
N GLY A 20 -7.57 3.27 1.83
CA GLY A 20 -8.97 3.53 1.52
C GLY A 20 -9.48 2.98 0.20
N GLY A 21 -10.65 3.48 -0.20
CA GLY A 21 -11.36 3.08 -1.40
C GLY A 21 -12.43 2.01 -1.14
N HIS A 22 -13.52 2.11 -1.90
CA HIS A 22 -14.63 1.17 -1.81
C HIS A 22 -14.21 -0.26 -2.16
N GLY A 23 -13.15 -0.43 -2.95
CA GLY A 23 -12.54 -1.70 -3.29
C GLY A 23 -11.99 -2.42 -2.05
N ALA A 24 -11.42 -1.68 -1.09
CA ALA A 24 -10.85 -2.23 0.14
C ALA A 24 -11.92 -2.49 1.21
N LEU A 25 -13.02 -1.72 1.21
CA LEU A 25 -14.05 -1.76 2.25
C LEU A 25 -15.30 -2.58 1.86
N GLY A 26 -15.30 -3.25 0.71
CA GLY A 26 -16.44 -4.07 0.26
C GLY A 26 -17.65 -3.29 -0.29
N GLY A 27 -17.50 -2.01 -0.61
CA GLY A 27 -18.55 -1.20 -1.23
C GLY A 27 -18.77 -1.48 -2.73
N ARG A 28 -19.65 -0.70 -3.37
CA ARG A 28 -19.95 -0.82 -4.82
C ARG A 28 -18.77 -0.50 -5.75
N GLY A 29 -17.80 0.28 -5.28
CA GLY A 29 -16.61 0.65 -6.07
C GLY A 29 -15.48 -0.38 -5.99
N GLN A 30 -14.67 -0.45 -7.06
CA GLN A 30 -13.55 -1.39 -7.17
C GLN A 30 -12.20 -0.78 -6.79
N ALA A 31 -12.10 0.55 -6.67
CA ALA A 31 -10.82 1.20 -6.41
C ALA A 31 -10.31 0.91 -4.98
N VAL A 32 -9.06 0.49 -4.90
CA VAL A 32 -8.26 0.35 -3.69
C VAL A 32 -7.16 1.41 -3.74
N PHE A 33 -7.09 2.27 -2.74
CA PHE A 33 -6.04 3.28 -2.62
C PHE A 33 -5.08 2.88 -1.51
N GLY A 34 -3.79 3.07 -1.76
CA GLY A 34 -2.76 2.63 -0.83
C GLY A 34 -1.35 3.02 -1.22
N THR A 35 -0.43 2.74 -0.32
CA THR A 35 0.99 3.09 -0.49
C THR A 35 1.81 1.83 -0.68
N SER A 36 2.58 1.76 -1.76
CA SER A 36 3.51 0.66 -2.04
C SER A 36 4.57 0.55 -0.94
N LEU A 37 4.80 -0.65 -0.40
CA LEU A 37 5.85 -0.86 0.60
C LEU A 37 7.26 -0.81 -0.01
N ALA A 38 7.40 -1.04 -1.32
CA ALA A 38 8.69 -1.03 -2.00
C ALA A 38 9.28 0.38 -2.13
N ASP A 39 8.44 1.33 -2.52
CA ASP A 39 8.86 2.66 -2.97
C ASP A 39 8.19 3.80 -2.18
N GLY A 40 7.22 3.48 -1.33
CA GLY A 40 6.49 4.46 -0.52
C GLY A 40 5.58 5.38 -1.33
N LYS A 41 5.30 5.10 -2.61
CA LYS A 41 4.39 5.92 -3.42
C LYS A 41 2.95 5.48 -3.24
N HIS A 42 2.08 6.48 -3.20
CA HIS A 42 0.65 6.30 -3.18
C HIS A 42 0.14 6.03 -4.59
N ALA A 43 -0.68 5.00 -4.77
CA ALA A 43 -1.28 4.67 -6.07
C ALA A 43 -2.71 4.13 -5.92
N ARG A 44 -3.32 3.79 -7.05
CA ARG A 44 -4.65 3.18 -7.16
C ARG A 44 -4.50 1.78 -7.78
N TRP A 45 -5.17 0.82 -7.16
CA TRP A 45 -5.37 -0.54 -7.68
C TRP A 45 -6.86 -0.82 -7.83
N GLU A 46 -7.21 -1.89 -8.52
CA GLU A 46 -8.56 -2.43 -8.51
C GLU A 46 -8.66 -3.62 -7.57
N ARG A 47 -9.84 -3.87 -7.00
CA ARG A 47 -10.08 -5.02 -6.11
C ARG A 47 -9.71 -6.34 -6.78
N CYS A 48 -9.92 -6.46 -8.09
CA CYS A 48 -9.56 -7.63 -8.86
C CYS A 48 -8.04 -7.88 -8.95
N ASP A 49 -7.22 -6.83 -8.75
CA ASP A 49 -5.76 -6.95 -8.71
C ASP A 49 -5.24 -7.33 -7.31
N VAL A 50 -6.09 -7.26 -6.29
CA VAL A 50 -5.72 -7.53 -4.90
C VAL A 50 -6.05 -8.98 -4.55
N LEU A 51 -5.00 -9.76 -4.32
CA LEU A 51 -5.13 -11.19 -3.98
C LEU A 51 -5.69 -11.43 -2.57
N GLY A 52 -5.54 -10.48 -1.66
CA GLY A 52 -6.05 -10.57 -0.30
C GLY A 52 -5.17 -9.84 0.72
N GLU A 53 -5.46 -10.03 2.00
CA GLU A 53 -4.68 -9.50 3.11
C GLU A 53 -3.59 -10.48 3.55
N ILE A 54 -2.38 -9.96 3.75
CA ILE A 54 -1.27 -10.74 4.33
C ILE A 54 -1.41 -10.79 5.85
N LYS A 55 -1.38 -12.00 6.41
CA LYS A 55 -1.36 -12.17 7.87
C LYS A 55 -0.06 -11.58 8.45
N PRO A 56 -0.11 -10.88 9.59
CA PRO A 56 1.09 -10.30 10.21
C PRO A 56 2.15 -11.36 10.56
N GLU A 57 1.72 -12.60 10.85
CA GLU A 57 2.58 -13.75 11.14
C GLU A 57 3.42 -14.21 9.93
N LYS A 58 2.95 -13.90 8.71
CA LYS A 58 3.62 -14.24 7.44
C LYS A 58 4.26 -13.02 6.77
N MET A 59 4.26 -11.89 7.47
CA MET A 59 4.83 -10.65 6.95
C MET A 59 6.35 -10.70 7.06
N PRO A 60 7.09 -10.52 5.95
CA PRO A 60 8.55 -10.53 5.98
C PRO A 60 9.08 -9.30 6.72
N GLU A 61 10.29 -9.40 7.31
CA GLU A 61 10.82 -8.33 8.16
C GLU A 61 11.00 -6.99 7.42
N TRP A 62 11.45 -7.03 6.15
CA TRP A 62 11.56 -5.82 5.33
C TRP A 62 10.23 -5.07 5.18
N ALA A 63 9.10 -5.79 5.15
CA ALA A 63 7.79 -5.18 5.04
C ALA A 63 7.36 -4.52 6.35
N LYS A 64 7.73 -5.09 7.51
CA LYS A 64 7.50 -4.46 8.82
C LYS A 64 8.30 -3.17 8.96
N GLU A 65 9.56 -3.18 8.53
CA GLU A 65 10.40 -1.98 8.50
C GLU A 65 9.86 -0.90 7.54
N ALA A 66 9.45 -1.30 6.34
CA ALA A 66 8.84 -0.38 5.37
C ALA A 66 7.53 0.23 5.92
N LEU A 67 6.67 -0.57 6.55
CA LEU A 67 5.46 -0.11 7.20
C LEU A 67 5.74 0.90 8.32
N ALA A 68 6.77 0.65 9.15
CA ALA A 68 7.17 1.58 10.19
C ALA A 68 7.59 2.95 9.60
N LYS A 69 8.41 2.93 8.54
CA LYS A 69 8.84 4.14 7.83
C LYS A 69 7.67 4.91 7.21
N ILE A 70 6.74 4.22 6.55
CA ILE A 70 5.57 4.85 5.93
C ILE A 70 4.66 5.47 7.00
N LYS A 71 4.41 4.77 8.12
CA LYS A 71 3.62 5.31 9.24
C LYS A 71 4.25 6.56 9.86
N GLU A 72 5.58 6.64 9.93
CA GLU A 72 6.29 7.82 10.42
C GLU A 72 6.17 9.00 9.43
N GLN A 73 6.30 8.74 8.13
CA GLN A 73 6.07 9.76 7.09
C GLN A 73 4.62 10.27 7.07
N GLU A 74 3.63 9.40 7.24
CA GLU A 74 2.22 9.76 7.35
C GLU A 74 1.95 10.68 8.54
N LYS A 75 2.55 10.39 9.70
CA LYS A 75 2.44 11.25 10.90
C LYS A 75 3.03 12.64 10.67
N THR A 76 4.22 12.70 10.06
CA THR A 76 4.89 13.99 9.78
C THR A 76 4.16 14.82 8.71
N LYS A 77 3.51 14.17 7.72
CA LYS A 77 2.65 14.85 6.73
C LYS A 77 1.36 15.38 7.36
N LYS A 78 0.68 14.60 8.21
CA LYS A 78 -0.54 15.03 8.91
C LYS A 78 -0.28 16.17 9.91
N SER A 79 0.89 16.23 10.54
CA SER A 79 1.26 17.36 11.40
C SER A 79 1.46 18.65 10.60
N LYS A 80 2.07 18.58 9.40
CA LYS A 80 2.22 19.76 8.53
C LYS A 80 0.89 20.27 7.97
N SER A 81 -0.03 19.38 7.58
CA SER A 81 -1.32 19.81 7.03
C SER A 81 -2.29 20.41 8.07
N ARG A 82 -1.99 20.28 9.37
CA ARG A 82 -2.80 20.86 10.46
C ARG A 82 -2.34 22.28 10.84
N GLU A 83 -1.11 22.65 10.49
CA GLU A 83 -0.54 23.97 10.78
C GLU A 83 -0.79 25.01 9.66
N GLU A 84 -1.28 24.55 8.50
CA GLU A 84 -1.58 25.37 7.32
C GLU A 84 -3.09 25.68 7.15
N ARG A 85 -3.89 25.65 8.23
CA ARG A 85 -5.35 25.92 8.17
C ARG A 85 -5.83 26.93 9.20
#